data_AF-A0A352GLG5-F1
#
_entry.id   AF-A0A352GLG5-F1
#
_cell.length_a   1.000
_cell.length_b   1.000
_cell.length_c   1.000
_cell.angle_alpha   90.00
_cell.angle_beta   90.00
_cell.angle_gamma   90.00
#
_symmetry.space_group_name_H-M   'P 1'
#
loop_
_entity.id
_entity.type
_entity.pdbx_description
1 polymer ?
#
loop_
_entity_poly.entity_id
_entity_poly.type
_entity_poly.pdbx_seq_one_letter_code
_entity_poly.pdbx_strand_id
1 'polypeptide(L)'
;MSTQSIINALAGLSPDTDKATLMTAVDDAVDGIVKELRANAGGKVQPDVVQATQTTLTFLEACGQLKDPEFTQRARIRASELLEAFDKISGEDSDGDAPRRKKRRKKRPAGANAKPAGAAKGKAAKGKPAAKKPAAAAKPAKPEKPWEDTPFTEAFTEQICKYLRKRAMLWYVPQHTLTPTPFPLSTRFGDNLVTAIKEHFMHRFFTNRRIMVLGDELKARNFEEAAFREIFDKPKKANPVRSMWEDGLGDIERFLTSDKPPPQKSAKTKVTTKKTGGFLGFFQKEEKVVEREAVADTTELDHAKGFWNIIAGPEVTYSPPKYEDFIFLKSLFEYYPEQVDEEQQAVKQMLQQEYGSNQAREGAARDHLNDLIKDTAPCSGELTALWVYLSAKDAFGYNVFKSFTSSHGTNAEQRRRALPYFLRWIPDFTEQEAPSRL
;
A
#
# COMPACT_ATOMS: atom_id res chain seq x y z
N MET A 1 3.02 -17.64 -36.31
CA MET A 1 4.35 -18.18 -36.00
C MET A 1 4.11 -19.36 -35.07
N SER A 2 4.60 -20.57 -35.37
CA SER A 2 4.31 -21.72 -34.50
C SER A 2 5.04 -21.59 -33.16
N THR A 3 4.48 -22.13 -32.09
CA THR A 3 5.11 -22.30 -30.76
C THR A 3 6.53 -22.89 -30.85
N GLN A 4 6.72 -23.85 -31.75
CA GLN A 4 8.03 -24.43 -32.03
C GLN A 4 9.01 -23.43 -32.67
N SER A 5 8.53 -22.54 -33.54
CA SER A 5 9.34 -21.47 -34.12
C SER A 5 9.76 -20.44 -33.07
N ILE A 6 8.95 -20.21 -32.05
CA ILE A 6 9.24 -19.29 -30.94
C ILE A 6 10.34 -19.84 -30.03
N ILE A 7 10.22 -21.11 -29.65
CA ILE A 7 11.25 -21.80 -28.83
C ILE A 7 12.58 -21.85 -29.60
N ASN A 8 12.54 -22.15 -30.91
CA ASN A 8 13.75 -22.19 -31.73
C ASN A 8 14.39 -20.80 -31.92
N ALA A 9 13.59 -19.73 -31.97
CA ALA A 9 14.10 -18.36 -32.04
C ALA A 9 14.84 -17.97 -30.75
N LEU A 10 14.30 -18.29 -29.58
CA LEU A 10 14.96 -18.05 -28.28
C LEU A 10 16.22 -18.93 -28.10
N ALA A 11 16.17 -20.19 -28.54
CA ALA A 11 17.30 -21.11 -28.47
C ALA A 11 18.41 -20.78 -29.48
N GLY A 12 18.11 -20.05 -30.55
CA GLY A 12 19.05 -19.65 -31.60
C GLY A 12 19.81 -18.36 -31.32
N LEU A 13 19.55 -17.69 -30.19
CA LEU A 13 20.23 -16.45 -29.84
C LEU A 13 21.70 -16.73 -29.48
N SER A 14 22.61 -16.03 -30.16
CA SER A 14 24.05 -16.10 -29.87
C SER A 14 24.35 -15.47 -28.50
N PRO A 15 25.36 -15.95 -27.76
CA PRO A 15 25.85 -15.29 -26.55
C PRO A 15 26.25 -13.82 -26.77
N ASP A 16 26.61 -13.46 -28.00
CA ASP A 16 27.04 -12.12 -28.41
C ASP A 16 25.87 -11.24 -28.95
N THR A 17 24.62 -11.69 -28.81
CA THR A 17 23.45 -10.93 -29.27
C THR A 17 23.33 -9.63 -28.49
N ASP A 18 23.17 -8.51 -29.20
CA ASP A 18 23.03 -7.21 -28.55
C ASP A 18 21.71 -7.13 -27.75
N LYS A 19 21.71 -6.26 -26.73
CA LYS A 19 20.58 -6.09 -25.81
C LYS A 19 19.27 -5.79 -26.54
N ALA A 20 19.28 -4.97 -27.58
CA ALA A 20 18.04 -4.57 -28.26
C ALA A 20 17.44 -5.76 -29.03
N THR A 21 18.28 -6.50 -29.76
CA THR A 21 17.86 -7.70 -30.49
C THR A 21 17.35 -8.79 -29.54
N LEU A 22 18.02 -8.99 -28.40
CA LEU A 22 17.59 -9.92 -27.37
C LEU A 22 16.20 -9.53 -26.80
N MET A 23 15.98 -8.24 -26.55
CA MET A 23 14.70 -7.74 -26.04
C MET A 23 13.57 -7.89 -27.04
N THR A 24 13.81 -7.57 -28.32
CA THR A 24 12.81 -7.77 -29.37
C THR A 24 12.45 -9.25 -29.52
N ALA A 25 13.45 -10.16 -29.49
CA ALA A 25 13.19 -11.59 -29.60
C ALA A 25 12.35 -12.13 -28.42
N VAL A 26 12.60 -11.63 -27.20
CA VAL A 26 11.82 -11.96 -26.01
C VAL A 26 10.40 -11.42 -26.10
N ASP A 27 10.24 -10.18 -26.55
CA ASP A 27 8.92 -9.57 -26.71
C ASP A 27 8.10 -10.32 -27.77
N ASP A 28 8.66 -10.60 -28.94
CA ASP A 28 7.99 -11.35 -30.01
C ASP A 28 7.60 -12.76 -29.55
N ALA A 29 8.47 -13.43 -28.78
CA ALA A 29 8.19 -14.75 -28.22
C ALA A 29 7.00 -14.73 -27.26
N VAL A 30 6.99 -13.78 -26.33
CA VAL A 30 5.92 -13.66 -25.34
C VAL A 30 4.60 -13.25 -26.01
N ASP A 31 4.61 -12.34 -26.98
CA ASP A 31 3.41 -11.93 -27.71
C ASP A 31 2.83 -13.09 -28.52
N GLY A 32 3.71 -13.89 -29.15
CA GLY A 32 3.32 -15.10 -29.86
C GLY A 32 2.62 -16.10 -28.95
N ILE A 33 3.18 -16.38 -27.77
CA ILE A 33 2.60 -17.33 -26.82
C ILE A 33 1.31 -16.79 -26.20
N VAL A 34 1.27 -15.51 -25.80
CA VAL A 34 0.06 -14.88 -25.25
C VAL A 34 -1.08 -14.89 -26.27
N LYS A 35 -0.78 -14.67 -27.56
CA LYS A 35 -1.76 -14.76 -28.65
C LYS A 35 -2.33 -16.18 -28.79
N GLU A 36 -1.48 -17.20 -28.76
CA GLU A 36 -1.91 -18.61 -28.82
C GLU A 36 -2.72 -19.02 -27.58
N LEU A 37 -2.30 -18.60 -26.39
CA LEU A 37 -3.04 -18.82 -25.14
C LEU A 37 -4.44 -18.19 -25.24
N ARG A 38 -4.55 -16.93 -25.66
CA ARG A 38 -5.85 -16.26 -25.84
C ARG A 38 -6.71 -16.91 -26.92
N ALA A 39 -6.12 -17.41 -28.00
CA ALA A 39 -6.84 -18.12 -29.05
C ALA A 39 -7.45 -19.45 -28.57
N ASN A 40 -6.90 -20.03 -27.50
CA ASN A 40 -7.38 -21.26 -26.86
C ASN A 40 -8.14 -20.99 -25.54
N ALA A 41 -8.57 -19.75 -25.27
CA ALA A 41 -9.35 -19.41 -24.08
C ALA A 41 -10.71 -20.15 -24.09
N GLY A 42 -11.00 -20.90 -23.02
CA GLY A 42 -12.19 -21.75 -22.89
C GLY A 42 -12.07 -23.16 -23.51
N GLY A 43 -10.87 -23.54 -23.97
CA GLY A 43 -10.57 -24.87 -24.50
C GLY A 43 -9.33 -25.49 -23.86
N LYS A 44 -9.07 -26.78 -24.15
CA LYS A 44 -7.83 -27.43 -23.70
C LYS A 44 -6.62 -26.81 -24.41
N VAL A 45 -5.74 -26.17 -23.65
CA VAL A 45 -4.46 -25.66 -24.14
C VAL A 45 -3.64 -26.81 -24.70
N GLN A 46 -3.09 -26.64 -25.89
CA GLN A 46 -2.24 -27.67 -26.48
C GLN A 46 -0.94 -27.84 -25.66
N PRO A 47 -0.43 -29.07 -25.46
CA PRO A 47 0.74 -29.33 -24.61
C PRO A 47 2.00 -28.57 -25.03
N ASP A 48 2.17 -28.30 -26.31
CA ASP A 48 3.28 -27.53 -26.88
C ASP A 48 3.22 -26.05 -26.45
N VAL A 49 2.04 -25.45 -26.37
CA VAL A 49 1.83 -24.09 -25.85
C VAL A 49 2.14 -24.04 -24.35
N VAL A 50 1.75 -25.06 -23.59
CA VAL A 50 2.10 -25.18 -22.16
C VAL A 50 3.62 -25.26 -21.97
N GLN A 51 4.29 -26.11 -22.74
CA GLN A 51 5.75 -26.27 -22.69
C GLN A 51 6.48 -24.99 -23.12
N ALA A 52 6.03 -24.31 -24.18
CA ALA A 52 6.57 -23.02 -24.62
C ALA A 52 6.43 -21.96 -23.51
N THR A 53 5.26 -21.92 -22.85
CA THR A 53 4.99 -21.01 -21.73
C THR A 53 5.96 -21.24 -20.57
N GLN A 54 6.10 -22.49 -20.11
CA GLN A 54 7.00 -22.84 -19.00
C GLN A 54 8.47 -22.54 -19.32
N THR A 55 8.90 -22.87 -20.54
CA THR A 55 10.28 -22.62 -20.99
C THR A 55 10.58 -21.12 -21.03
N THR A 56 9.65 -20.32 -21.57
CA THR A 56 9.78 -18.87 -21.65
C THR A 56 9.76 -18.22 -20.27
N LEU A 57 8.92 -18.70 -19.34
CA LEU A 57 8.92 -18.21 -17.96
C LEU A 57 10.25 -18.50 -17.24
N THR A 58 10.80 -19.71 -17.42
CA THR A 58 12.11 -20.06 -16.84
C THR A 58 13.22 -19.16 -17.38
N PHE A 59 13.19 -18.89 -18.69
CA PHE A 59 14.13 -17.97 -19.32
C PHE A 59 14.01 -16.55 -18.77
N LEU A 60 12.78 -16.02 -18.67
CA LEU A 60 12.52 -14.68 -18.14
C LEU A 60 12.90 -14.55 -16.65
N GLU A 61 12.74 -15.61 -15.87
CA GLU A 61 13.19 -15.65 -14.47
C GLU A 61 14.72 -15.59 -14.37
N ALA A 62 15.44 -16.29 -15.23
CA ALA A 62 16.90 -16.21 -15.32
C ALA A 62 17.36 -14.80 -15.75
N CYS A 63 16.68 -14.19 -16.71
CA CYS A 63 16.88 -12.79 -17.12
C CYS A 63 16.68 -11.81 -15.95
N GLY A 64 15.79 -12.14 -15.01
CA GLY A 64 15.51 -11.34 -13.82
C GLY A 64 16.66 -11.26 -12.79
N GLN A 65 17.73 -12.03 -12.99
CA GLN A 65 18.93 -12.06 -12.14
C GLN A 65 20.12 -11.28 -12.75
N LEU A 66 19.95 -10.69 -13.93
CA LEU A 66 21.00 -9.92 -14.58
C LEU A 66 21.19 -8.55 -13.91
N LYS A 67 22.40 -7.98 -14.05
CA LYS A 67 22.76 -6.69 -13.46
C LYS A 67 22.24 -5.47 -14.24
N ASP A 68 21.43 -5.68 -15.26
CA ASP A 68 20.84 -4.64 -16.09
C ASP A 68 19.40 -4.36 -15.62
N PRO A 69 19.12 -3.20 -14.99
CA PRO A 69 17.82 -2.90 -14.40
C PRO A 69 16.70 -2.79 -15.42
N GLU A 70 16.97 -2.19 -16.58
CA GLU A 70 16.00 -1.99 -17.66
C GLU A 70 15.60 -3.35 -18.28
N PHE A 71 16.59 -4.20 -18.55
CA PHE A 71 16.37 -5.55 -19.05
C PHE A 71 15.59 -6.41 -18.05
N THR A 72 15.97 -6.33 -16.77
CA THR A 72 15.34 -7.07 -15.67
C THR A 72 13.89 -6.64 -15.45
N GLN A 73 13.61 -5.33 -15.50
CA GLN A 73 12.26 -4.80 -15.36
C GLN A 73 11.37 -5.27 -16.50
N ARG A 74 11.86 -5.17 -17.75
CA ARG A 74 11.08 -5.58 -18.92
C ARG A 74 10.86 -7.09 -18.96
N ALA A 75 11.86 -7.91 -18.60
CA ALA A 75 11.68 -9.35 -18.43
C ALA A 75 10.60 -9.71 -17.39
N ARG A 76 10.53 -8.97 -16.26
CA ARG A 76 9.49 -9.16 -15.22
C ARG A 76 8.10 -8.77 -15.69
N ILE A 77 7.98 -7.69 -16.47
CA ILE A 77 6.70 -7.26 -17.07
C ILE A 77 6.20 -8.37 -17.99
N ARG A 78 7.03 -8.84 -18.92
CA ARG A 78 6.67 -9.88 -19.89
C ARG A 78 6.37 -11.23 -19.23
N ALA A 79 7.09 -11.59 -18.17
CA ALA A 79 6.77 -12.79 -17.38
C ALA A 79 5.39 -12.69 -16.72
N SER A 80 5.03 -11.51 -16.23
CA SER A 80 3.74 -11.26 -15.58
C SER A 80 2.58 -11.35 -16.57
N GLU A 81 2.76 -10.83 -17.79
CA GLU A 81 1.76 -10.90 -18.87
C GLU A 81 1.55 -12.35 -19.34
N LEU A 82 2.64 -13.10 -19.48
CA LEU A 82 2.59 -14.51 -19.88
C LEU A 82 1.89 -15.38 -18.83
N LEU A 83 2.18 -15.17 -17.54
CA LEU A 83 1.49 -15.84 -16.43
C LEU A 83 0.00 -15.51 -16.39
N GLU A 84 -0.37 -14.24 -16.59
CA GLU A 84 -1.78 -13.84 -16.61
C GLU A 84 -2.56 -14.50 -17.76
N ALA A 85 -1.95 -14.59 -18.94
CA ALA A 85 -2.56 -15.28 -20.08
C ALA A 85 -2.75 -16.78 -19.79
N PHE A 86 -1.80 -17.41 -19.09
CA PHE A 86 -1.82 -18.83 -18.77
C PHE A 86 -2.83 -19.18 -17.66
N ASP A 87 -2.90 -18.37 -16.60
CA ASP A 87 -3.81 -18.59 -15.46
C ASP A 87 -5.29 -18.46 -15.88
N LYS A 88 -5.59 -17.52 -16.79
CA LYS A 88 -6.96 -17.32 -17.31
C LYS A 88 -7.53 -18.55 -18.01
N ILE A 89 -6.67 -19.44 -18.51
CA ILE A 89 -7.10 -20.66 -19.20
C ILE A 89 -7.11 -21.86 -18.26
N SER A 90 -6.29 -21.82 -17.20
CA SER A 90 -6.21 -22.87 -16.18
C SER A 90 -7.35 -22.80 -15.14
N GLY A 91 -8.07 -21.67 -15.08
CA GLY A 91 -9.06 -21.36 -14.04
C GLY A 91 -10.50 -21.82 -14.27
N GLU A 92 -10.86 -22.38 -15.43
CA GLU A 92 -12.25 -22.79 -15.73
C GLU A 92 -12.57 -24.27 -15.42
N ASP A 93 -11.59 -25.11 -15.10
CA ASP A 93 -11.80 -26.56 -14.92
C ASP A 93 -11.75 -27.07 -13.45
N SER A 94 -11.72 -26.18 -12.44
CA SER A 94 -11.62 -26.60 -11.03
C SER A 94 -12.89 -26.36 -10.19
N ASP A 95 -14.04 -26.84 -10.66
CA ASP A 95 -15.21 -27.10 -9.82
C ASP A 95 -15.58 -28.59 -9.98
N GLY A 96 -14.91 -29.46 -9.21
CA GLY A 96 -15.07 -30.91 -9.40
C GLY A 96 -14.22 -31.80 -8.49
N ASP A 97 -14.65 -31.93 -7.24
CA ASP A 97 -14.59 -33.15 -6.40
C ASP A 97 -13.25 -33.73 -5.85
N ALA A 98 -13.36 -34.14 -4.58
CA ALA A 98 -12.51 -35.05 -3.78
C ALA A 98 -11.17 -34.57 -3.12
N PRO A 99 -10.67 -35.25 -2.06
CA PRO A 99 -11.26 -35.34 -0.73
C PRO A 99 -10.28 -35.04 0.44
N ARG A 100 -10.84 -34.63 1.59
CA ARG A 100 -10.16 -34.40 2.87
C ARG A 100 -9.35 -35.63 3.35
N ARG A 101 -8.01 -35.54 3.29
CA ARG A 101 -7.08 -36.49 3.95
C ARG A 101 -6.99 -36.24 5.46
N LYS A 102 -7.66 -37.09 6.25
CA LYS A 102 -7.43 -37.26 7.70
C LYS A 102 -5.99 -37.73 7.94
N LYS A 103 -5.12 -36.89 8.50
CA LYS A 103 -3.80 -37.32 9.01
C LYS A 103 -3.92 -37.84 10.44
N ARG A 104 -3.53 -39.10 10.59
CA ARG A 104 -3.45 -39.91 11.82
C ARG A 104 -2.57 -39.21 12.86
N ARG A 105 -3.11 -39.06 14.07
CA ARG A 105 -2.43 -38.56 15.27
C ARG A 105 -1.50 -39.67 15.79
N LYS A 106 -0.18 -39.43 15.73
CA LYS A 106 0.84 -40.34 16.31
C LYS A 106 0.85 -40.17 17.84
N LYS A 107 0.57 -41.28 18.52
CA LYS A 107 0.61 -41.50 19.97
C LYS A 107 2.07 -41.40 20.44
N ARG A 108 2.33 -40.67 21.54
CA ARG A 108 3.61 -40.73 22.29
C ARG A 108 3.29 -40.93 23.79
N PRO A 109 4.11 -41.69 24.55
CA PRO A 109 3.73 -42.24 25.85
C PRO A 109 4.00 -41.32 27.03
N ALA A 110 3.42 -41.72 28.15
CA ALA A 110 3.46 -41.14 29.49
C ALA A 110 4.80 -41.26 30.21
N GLY A 111 4.96 -40.43 31.24
CA GLY A 111 6.03 -40.45 32.26
C GLY A 111 6.19 -39.03 32.82
N ALA A 112 5.40 -38.57 33.80
CA ALA A 112 5.38 -38.89 35.23
C ALA A 112 6.32 -37.98 36.07
N ASN A 113 5.71 -37.40 37.12
CA ASN A 113 6.28 -36.89 38.37
C ASN A 113 7.06 -35.55 38.33
N ALA A 114 6.92 -34.62 39.29
CA ALA A 114 6.16 -34.58 40.53
C ALA A 114 5.96 -33.12 40.98
N LYS A 115 4.86 -32.86 41.68
CA LYS A 115 4.68 -31.74 42.62
C LYS A 115 5.29 -32.16 43.98
N PRO A 116 5.55 -31.22 44.90
CA PRO A 116 4.62 -31.12 46.02
C PRO A 116 4.34 -29.68 46.52
N ALA A 117 3.42 -29.64 47.46
CA ALA A 117 2.72 -28.49 48.04
C ALA A 117 3.32 -27.98 49.36
N GLY A 118 2.85 -26.80 49.81
CA GLY A 118 2.86 -26.30 51.19
C GLY A 118 2.35 -24.85 51.20
N ALA A 119 1.11 -24.53 51.62
CA ALA A 119 0.68 -24.16 53.00
C ALA A 119 1.32 -22.84 53.49
N ALA A 120 0.67 -21.82 54.10
CA ALA A 120 -0.56 -21.75 54.87
C ALA A 120 -1.08 -20.29 55.07
N LYS A 121 -2.27 -20.22 55.67
CA LYS A 121 -3.14 -19.15 56.20
C LYS A 121 -2.52 -17.85 56.80
N GLY A 122 -3.31 -16.77 56.75
CA GLY A 122 -3.32 -15.67 57.75
C GLY A 122 -4.44 -14.64 57.52
N LYS A 123 -5.24 -14.33 58.55
CA LYS A 123 -6.46 -13.48 58.55
C LYS A 123 -6.20 -12.05 59.06
N ALA A 124 -6.85 -11.07 58.43
CA ALA A 124 -7.58 -9.88 58.92
C ALA A 124 -6.99 -8.88 59.96
N ALA A 125 -7.03 -7.58 59.61
CA ALA A 125 -7.38 -6.48 60.51
C ALA A 125 -7.93 -5.24 59.74
N LYS A 126 -8.87 -4.53 60.38
CA LYS A 126 -9.72 -3.42 59.89
C LYS A 126 -9.07 -2.02 60.04
N GLY A 127 -9.43 -1.07 59.15
CA GLY A 127 -10.03 0.22 59.58
C GLY A 127 -9.33 1.57 59.32
N LYS A 128 -9.70 2.24 58.20
CA LYS A 128 -9.99 3.70 57.94
C LYS A 128 -8.99 4.83 58.29
N PRO A 129 -9.11 6.06 57.71
CA PRO A 129 -9.72 6.51 56.45
C PRO A 129 -8.81 7.42 55.59
N ALA A 130 -9.36 7.82 54.44
CA ALA A 130 -8.75 8.51 53.32
C ALA A 130 -8.28 9.96 53.56
N ALA A 131 -7.17 10.33 52.91
CA ALA A 131 -6.85 11.69 52.51
C ALA A 131 -6.93 11.78 50.97
N LYS A 132 -7.84 12.63 50.47
CA LYS A 132 -8.04 12.93 49.05
C LYS A 132 -6.76 13.56 48.47
N LYS A 133 -6.18 12.92 47.45
CA LYS A 133 -5.31 13.58 46.45
C LYS A 133 -6.13 13.86 45.19
N PRO A 134 -5.94 15.03 44.54
CA PRO A 134 -6.81 15.49 43.46
C PRO A 134 -6.69 14.61 42.22
N ALA A 135 -7.82 14.49 41.52
CA ALA A 135 -7.99 13.68 40.32
C ALA A 135 -6.91 14.03 39.29
N ALA A 136 -6.01 13.09 39.02
CA ALA A 136 -5.25 13.07 37.79
C ALA A 136 -6.26 12.95 36.64
N ALA A 137 -6.18 13.88 35.69
CA ALA A 137 -6.93 13.82 34.44
C ALA A 137 -6.85 12.38 33.90
N ALA A 138 -8.02 11.77 33.68
CA ALA A 138 -8.11 10.46 33.08
C ALA A 138 -7.36 10.49 31.76
N LYS A 139 -6.25 9.73 31.68
CA LYS A 139 -5.64 9.41 30.39
C LYS A 139 -6.76 8.86 29.51
N PRO A 140 -6.93 9.34 28.27
CA PRO A 140 -7.91 8.75 27.38
C PRO A 140 -7.66 7.25 27.33
N ALA A 141 -8.73 6.47 27.55
CA ALA A 141 -8.65 5.02 27.51
C ALA A 141 -8.02 4.62 26.18
N LYS A 142 -6.86 3.97 26.23
CA LYS A 142 -6.26 3.41 25.02
C LYS A 142 -7.28 2.43 24.44
N PRO A 143 -7.63 2.53 23.15
CA PRO A 143 -8.52 1.57 22.52
C PRO A 143 -7.99 0.16 22.78
N GLU A 144 -8.86 -0.76 23.20
CA GLU A 144 -8.49 -2.16 23.40
C GLU A 144 -8.01 -2.72 22.06
N LYS A 145 -6.70 -3.03 21.97
CA LYS A 145 -6.13 -3.68 20.78
C LYS A 145 -6.75 -5.08 20.65
N PRO A 146 -7.32 -5.46 19.50
CA PRO A 146 -7.85 -6.80 19.28
C PRO A 146 -6.76 -7.87 19.08
N TRP A 147 -5.49 -7.55 19.28
CA TRP A 147 -4.36 -8.47 19.14
C TRP A 147 -3.44 -8.41 20.38
N GLU A 148 -2.67 -9.49 20.58
CA GLU A 148 -1.68 -9.58 21.64
C GLU A 148 -0.38 -8.87 21.24
N ASP A 149 0.21 -8.11 22.17
CA ASP A 149 1.54 -7.53 21.98
C ASP A 149 2.59 -8.65 22.13
N THR A 150 3.15 -9.07 21.00
CA THR A 150 4.21 -10.08 20.87
C THR A 150 5.46 -9.45 20.25
N PRO A 151 6.65 -10.10 20.36
CA PRO A 151 7.85 -9.61 19.67
C PRO A 151 7.66 -9.40 18.17
N PHE A 152 6.84 -10.25 17.54
CA PHE A 152 6.51 -10.11 16.12
C PHE A 152 5.63 -8.87 15.85
N THR A 153 4.53 -8.68 16.58
CA THR A 153 3.63 -7.54 16.34
C THR A 153 4.30 -6.20 16.60
N GLU A 154 5.20 -6.13 17.59
CA GLU A 154 6.01 -4.95 17.87
C GLU A 154 6.98 -4.66 16.71
N ALA A 155 7.78 -5.66 16.31
CA ALA A 155 8.73 -5.51 15.22
C ALA A 155 8.02 -5.19 13.89
N PHE A 156 6.93 -5.89 13.57
CA PHE A 156 6.15 -5.62 12.36
C PHE A 156 5.64 -4.18 12.34
N THR A 157 5.05 -3.71 13.45
CA THR A 157 4.52 -2.33 13.56
C THR A 157 5.64 -1.31 13.37
N GLU A 158 6.80 -1.51 14.00
CA GLU A 158 7.94 -0.61 13.84
C GLU A 158 8.43 -0.57 12.39
N GLN A 159 8.65 -1.73 11.79
CA GLN A 159 9.23 -1.84 10.46
C GLN A 159 8.27 -1.33 9.37
N ILE A 160 6.97 -1.62 9.45
CA ILE A 160 6.00 -1.11 8.47
C ILE A 160 5.86 0.42 8.57
N CYS A 161 5.85 0.97 9.79
CA CYS A 161 5.82 2.42 9.99
C CYS A 161 7.09 3.07 9.44
N LYS A 162 8.27 2.50 9.72
CA LYS A 162 9.54 3.00 9.18
C LYS A 162 9.56 2.98 7.66
N TYR A 163 9.11 1.87 7.07
CA TYR A 163 9.04 1.65 5.63
C TYR A 163 8.11 2.65 4.93
N LEU A 164 6.88 2.80 5.40
CA LEU A 164 5.89 3.71 4.79
C LEU A 164 6.25 5.19 5.02
N ARG A 165 6.78 5.54 6.21
CA ARG A 165 7.24 6.90 6.47
C ARG A 165 8.38 7.30 5.53
N LYS A 166 9.36 6.42 5.30
CA LYS A 166 10.47 6.69 4.36
C LYS A 166 9.92 7.03 2.96
N ARG A 167 8.93 6.29 2.49
CA ARG A 167 8.28 6.47 1.19
C ARG A 167 7.43 7.72 1.09
N ALA A 168 6.72 8.07 2.16
CA ALA A 168 5.94 9.30 2.23
C ALA A 168 6.82 10.57 2.24
N MET A 169 8.13 10.45 2.48
CA MET A 169 9.06 11.56 2.64
C MET A 169 10.07 11.71 1.50
N LEU A 170 9.93 10.96 0.40
CA LEU A 170 10.90 10.98 -0.71
C LEU A 170 11.00 12.35 -1.40
N TRP A 171 9.95 13.17 -1.33
CA TRP A 171 9.93 14.52 -1.90
C TRP A 171 10.07 15.61 -0.85
N TYR A 172 10.56 15.31 0.36
CA TYR A 172 10.83 16.36 1.34
C TYR A 172 11.82 17.41 0.79
N VAL A 173 11.46 18.70 0.86
CA VAL A 173 12.34 19.83 0.53
C VAL A 173 12.51 20.68 1.78
N PRO A 174 13.70 20.69 2.42
CA PRO A 174 13.90 21.38 3.69
C PRO A 174 13.66 22.89 3.67
N GLN A 175 13.94 23.54 2.53
CA GLN A 175 13.99 25.00 2.41
C GLN A 175 13.16 25.49 1.21
N HIS A 176 11.85 25.19 1.21
CA HIS A 176 10.93 25.72 0.19
C HIS A 176 10.09 26.89 0.73
N THR A 177 9.48 27.67 -0.17
CA THR A 177 8.71 28.88 0.17
C THR A 177 7.19 28.66 0.26
N LEU A 178 6.69 27.46 -0.07
CA LEU A 178 5.24 27.18 -0.05
C LEU A 178 4.65 27.17 1.37
N THR A 179 3.60 27.96 1.59
CA THR A 179 2.85 28.01 2.85
C THR A 179 1.34 27.94 2.59
N PRO A 180 0.60 26.99 3.20
CA PRO A 180 1.11 25.89 4.03
C PRO A 180 1.92 24.87 3.22
N THR A 181 2.88 24.19 3.85
CA THR A 181 3.74 23.17 3.23
C THR A 181 2.88 22.06 2.62
N PRO A 182 3.02 21.69 1.34
CA PRO A 182 2.31 20.53 0.78
C PRO A 182 2.57 19.26 1.59
N PHE A 183 1.53 18.44 1.83
CA PHE A 183 1.70 17.22 2.65
C PHE A 183 2.79 16.26 2.14
N PRO A 184 3.02 16.03 0.82
CA PRO A 184 4.09 15.13 0.36
C PRO A 184 5.49 15.68 0.67
N LEU A 185 5.60 16.98 0.89
CA LEU A 185 6.84 17.68 1.24
C LEU A 185 6.96 17.89 2.76
N SER A 186 6.04 17.35 3.57
CA SER A 186 5.95 17.61 5.01
C SER A 186 6.47 16.43 5.83
N THR A 187 7.48 16.67 6.66
CA THR A 187 7.92 15.67 7.65
C THR A 187 6.82 15.37 8.68
N ARG A 188 6.02 16.38 9.03
CA ARG A 188 4.89 16.25 9.96
C ARG A 188 3.79 15.35 9.40
N PHE A 189 3.57 15.37 8.09
CA PHE A 189 2.66 14.42 7.46
C PHE A 189 3.16 12.98 7.63
N GLY A 190 4.46 12.73 7.40
CA GLY A 190 5.07 11.42 7.63
C GLY A 190 4.93 10.95 9.08
N ASP A 191 5.09 11.84 10.06
CA ASP A 191 4.90 11.52 11.48
C ASP A 191 3.43 11.22 11.81
N ASN A 192 2.50 12.02 11.29
CA ASN A 192 1.05 11.81 11.45
C ASN A 192 0.60 10.50 10.79
N LEU A 193 1.15 10.16 9.63
CA LEU A 193 0.88 8.88 8.97
C LEU A 193 1.29 7.71 9.86
N VAL A 194 2.47 7.78 10.51
CA VAL A 194 2.89 6.73 11.47
C VAL A 194 1.92 6.61 12.64
N THR A 195 1.44 7.72 13.19
CA THR A 195 0.46 7.72 14.28
C THR A 195 -0.87 7.10 13.82
N ALA A 196 -1.39 7.53 12.67
CA ALA A 196 -2.63 7.01 12.09
C ALA A 196 -2.55 5.49 11.84
N ILE A 197 -1.41 5.01 11.33
CA ILE A 197 -1.14 3.59 11.11
C ILE A 197 -1.21 2.82 12.42
N LYS A 198 -0.49 3.28 13.46
CA LYS A 198 -0.44 2.62 14.77
C LYS A 198 -1.79 2.56 15.47
N GLU A 199 -2.55 3.64 15.41
CA GLU A 199 -3.80 3.78 16.17
C GLU A 199 -5.01 3.19 15.44
N HIS A 200 -5.04 3.30 14.11
CA HIS A 200 -6.25 3.00 13.34
C HIS A 200 -6.07 2.00 12.21
N PHE A 201 -4.85 1.54 11.90
CA PHE A 201 -4.64 0.60 10.78
C PHE A 201 -4.13 -0.79 11.21
N MET A 202 -3.37 -0.89 12.30
CA MET A 202 -2.75 -2.16 12.73
C MET A 202 -3.72 -3.34 12.91
N HIS A 203 -4.97 -3.07 13.32
CA HIS A 203 -5.98 -4.12 13.45
C HIS A 203 -6.19 -4.90 12.14
N ARG A 204 -6.05 -4.23 10.98
CA ARG A 204 -6.23 -4.86 9.66
C ARG A 204 -5.11 -5.84 9.32
N PHE A 205 -3.88 -5.55 9.74
CA PHE A 205 -2.77 -6.48 9.55
C PHE A 205 -2.90 -7.69 10.46
N PHE A 206 -3.14 -7.49 11.76
CA PHE A 206 -3.07 -8.58 12.74
C PHE A 206 -4.33 -9.47 12.78
N THR A 207 -5.43 -9.05 12.17
CA THR A 207 -6.58 -9.93 11.91
C THR A 207 -6.35 -10.85 10.71
N ASN A 208 -5.37 -10.56 9.86
CA ASN A 208 -5.10 -11.36 8.67
C ASN A 208 -4.15 -12.54 8.97
N ARG A 209 -4.63 -13.76 8.69
CA ARG A 209 -3.85 -14.99 8.89
C ARG A 209 -2.51 -15.00 8.15
N ARG A 210 -2.40 -14.42 6.96
CA ARG A 210 -1.14 -14.40 6.18
C ARG A 210 -0.08 -13.58 6.91
N ILE A 211 -0.46 -12.46 7.52
CA ILE A 211 0.46 -11.65 8.34
C ILE A 211 0.90 -12.43 9.58
N MET A 212 0.00 -13.14 10.24
CA MET A 212 0.36 -13.97 11.40
C MET A 212 1.32 -15.11 11.04
N VAL A 213 1.21 -15.69 9.83
CA VAL A 213 2.15 -16.70 9.34
C VAL A 213 3.53 -16.12 9.06
N LEU A 214 3.62 -14.86 8.58
CA LEU A 214 4.91 -14.17 8.43
C LEU A 214 5.67 -14.09 9.75
N GLY A 215 4.97 -14.07 10.89
CA GLY A 215 5.60 -14.07 12.21
C GLY A 215 6.48 -15.29 12.44
N ASP A 216 6.04 -16.48 12.03
CA ASP A 216 6.83 -17.70 12.16
C ASP A 216 8.03 -17.71 11.20
N GLU A 217 7.86 -17.20 9.97
CA GLU A 217 8.92 -17.09 8.97
C GLU A 217 10.02 -16.11 9.42
N LEU A 218 9.62 -14.95 9.93
CA LEU A 218 10.53 -13.88 10.36
C LEU A 218 11.20 -14.17 11.70
N LYS A 219 10.59 -15.01 12.53
CA LYS A 219 11.18 -15.46 13.80
C LYS A 219 12.52 -16.14 13.59
N ALA A 220 12.67 -16.92 12.51
CA ALA A 220 13.94 -17.56 12.16
C ALA A 220 15.04 -16.56 11.78
N ARG A 221 14.66 -15.33 11.41
CA ARG A 221 15.56 -14.23 11.02
C ARG A 221 15.61 -13.14 12.08
N ASN A 222 15.26 -13.48 13.33
CA ASN A 222 15.27 -12.58 14.49
C ASN A 222 14.56 -11.24 14.28
N PHE A 223 13.56 -11.18 13.39
CA PHE A 223 12.84 -9.94 13.06
C PHE A 223 13.74 -8.79 12.60
N GLU A 224 14.86 -9.08 11.94
CA GLU A 224 15.75 -8.05 11.38
C GLU A 224 15.07 -7.21 10.29
N GLU A 225 15.40 -5.92 10.23
CA GLU A 225 14.85 -4.97 9.26
C GLU A 225 15.00 -5.44 7.81
N ALA A 226 16.16 -6.02 7.46
CA ALA A 226 16.40 -6.54 6.12
C ALA A 226 15.39 -7.63 5.71
N ALA A 227 15.01 -8.50 6.64
CA ALA A 227 14.04 -9.56 6.39
C ALA A 227 12.63 -9.02 6.13
N PHE A 228 12.23 -7.95 6.84
CA PHE A 228 10.97 -7.25 6.56
C PHE A 228 11.03 -6.53 5.22
N ARG A 229 12.14 -5.85 4.91
CA ARG A 229 12.33 -5.15 3.63
C ARG A 229 12.20 -6.11 2.45
N GLU A 230 12.81 -7.29 2.52
CA GLU A 230 12.68 -8.33 1.49
C GLU A 230 11.22 -8.77 1.27
N ILE A 231 10.34 -8.68 2.27
CA ILE A 231 8.92 -8.97 2.11
C ILE A 231 8.18 -7.76 1.55
N PHE A 232 8.46 -6.57 2.07
CA PHE A 232 7.76 -5.35 1.72
C PHE A 232 8.09 -4.86 0.30
N ASP A 233 9.29 -5.12 -0.21
CA ASP A 233 9.70 -4.78 -1.58
C ASP A 233 9.23 -5.83 -2.62
N LYS A 234 8.52 -6.90 -2.21
CA LYS A 234 7.95 -7.88 -3.16
C LYS A 234 6.86 -7.23 -4.03
N PRO A 235 6.69 -7.72 -5.27
CA PRO A 235 5.59 -7.29 -6.14
C PRO A 235 4.23 -7.64 -5.49
N LYS A 236 3.20 -6.87 -5.83
CA LYS A 236 1.84 -6.95 -5.24
C LYS A 236 1.31 -8.39 -5.10
N LYS A 237 1.49 -9.24 -6.12
CA LYS A 237 1.03 -10.65 -6.11
C LYS A 237 1.67 -11.49 -4.99
N ALA A 238 2.90 -11.19 -4.61
CA ALA A 238 3.67 -11.93 -3.61
C ALA A 238 3.79 -11.19 -2.26
N ASN A 239 3.11 -10.05 -2.12
CA ASN A 239 3.25 -9.14 -0.98
C ASN A 239 1.92 -8.98 -0.24
N PRO A 240 1.62 -9.86 0.74
CA PRO A 240 0.37 -9.79 1.49
C PRO A 240 0.23 -8.50 2.28
N VAL A 241 1.34 -7.86 2.66
CA VAL A 241 1.34 -6.59 3.41
C VAL A 241 0.85 -5.48 2.51
N ARG A 242 1.37 -5.40 1.28
CA ARG A 242 0.93 -4.43 0.28
C ARG A 242 -0.54 -4.60 -0.08
N SER A 243 -1.01 -5.83 -0.30
CA SER A 243 -2.43 -6.08 -0.57
C SER A 243 -3.32 -5.56 0.57
N MET A 244 -2.98 -5.88 1.82
CA MET A 244 -3.75 -5.42 2.99
C MET A 244 -3.71 -3.90 3.17
N TRP A 245 -2.59 -3.26 2.82
CA TRP A 245 -2.48 -1.81 2.81
C TRP A 245 -3.44 -1.18 1.80
N GLU A 246 -3.41 -1.63 0.55
CA GLU A 246 -4.26 -1.10 -0.52
C GLU A 246 -5.75 -1.37 -0.27
N ASP A 247 -6.10 -2.61 0.11
CA ASP A 247 -7.48 -3.00 0.42
C ASP A 247 -8.02 -2.21 1.62
N GLY A 248 -7.22 -2.09 2.69
CA GLY A 248 -7.59 -1.34 3.88
C GLY A 248 -7.78 0.15 3.61
N LEU A 249 -6.95 0.76 2.78
CA LEU A 249 -7.16 2.15 2.33
C LEU A 249 -8.39 2.29 1.44
N GLY A 250 -8.68 1.30 0.59
CA GLY A 250 -9.90 1.27 -0.21
C GLY A 250 -11.17 1.20 0.64
N ASP A 251 -11.15 0.41 1.71
CA ASP A 251 -12.23 0.36 2.68
C ASP A 251 -12.40 1.70 3.41
N ILE A 252 -11.30 2.30 3.90
CA ILE A 252 -11.33 3.60 4.57
C ILE A 252 -11.92 4.66 3.64
N GLU A 253 -11.42 4.77 2.40
CA GLU A 253 -11.93 5.70 1.40
C GLU A 253 -13.43 5.50 1.17
N ARG A 254 -13.87 4.26 1.01
CA ARG A 254 -15.29 3.92 0.86
C ARG A 254 -16.12 4.33 2.08
N PHE A 255 -15.63 4.10 3.30
CA PHE A 255 -16.35 4.48 4.52
C PHE A 255 -16.49 6.00 4.67
N LEU A 256 -15.51 6.77 4.18
CA LEU A 256 -15.50 8.23 4.30
C LEU A 256 -16.31 8.92 3.20
N THR A 257 -16.47 8.27 2.04
CA THR A 257 -17.12 8.85 0.86
C THR A 257 -18.50 8.27 0.56
N SER A 258 -18.87 7.14 1.16
CA SER A 258 -20.16 6.52 0.91
C SER A 258 -21.27 7.12 1.77
N ASP A 259 -22.40 7.46 1.14
CA ASP A 259 -23.63 7.84 1.82
C ASP A 259 -24.38 6.65 2.47
N LYS A 260 -23.85 5.43 2.36
CA LYS A 260 -24.53 4.23 2.86
C LYS A 260 -24.38 4.13 4.38
N PRO A 261 -25.48 3.87 5.12
CA PRO A 261 -25.42 3.70 6.57
C PRO A 261 -24.56 2.48 6.95
N PRO A 262 -23.86 2.51 8.10
CA PRO A 262 -23.02 1.42 8.56
C PRO A 262 -23.82 0.13 8.78
N PRO A 263 -23.18 -1.05 8.61
CA PRO A 263 -23.83 -2.34 8.83
C PRO A 263 -24.35 -2.45 10.28
N GLN A 264 -25.57 -2.94 10.43
CA GLN A 264 -26.18 -3.16 11.74
C GLN A 264 -25.70 -4.49 12.32
N LYS A 265 -25.17 -4.48 13.54
CA LYS A 265 -24.93 -5.71 14.31
C LYS A 265 -26.27 -6.30 14.77
N SER A 266 -26.37 -7.62 14.84
CA SER A 266 -27.53 -8.30 15.43
C SER A 266 -27.78 -7.79 16.86
N ALA A 267 -28.99 -7.28 17.12
CA ALA A 267 -29.36 -6.62 18.36
C ALA A 267 -28.93 -7.42 19.61
N LYS A 268 -28.22 -6.78 20.54
CA LYS A 268 -28.04 -7.33 21.89
C LYS A 268 -29.41 -7.31 22.56
N THR A 269 -29.93 -8.49 22.88
CA THR A 269 -31.22 -8.62 23.56
C THR A 269 -31.06 -8.12 25.00
N LYS A 270 -31.56 -6.92 25.30
CA LYS A 270 -31.64 -6.42 26.67
C LYS A 270 -33.00 -6.83 27.21
N VAL A 271 -33.03 -7.83 28.10
CA VAL A 271 -34.26 -8.24 28.79
C VAL A 271 -34.44 -7.31 29.98
N THR A 272 -35.46 -6.46 29.93
CA THR A 272 -35.90 -5.68 31.09
C THR A 272 -37.27 -6.16 31.54
N THR A 273 -37.35 -6.63 32.78
CA THR A 273 -38.62 -6.99 33.43
C THR A 273 -39.28 -5.72 33.94
N LYS A 274 -40.42 -5.35 33.34
CA LYS A 274 -41.27 -4.27 33.85
C LYS A 274 -42.39 -4.89 34.66
N LYS A 275 -42.51 -4.53 35.95
CA LYS A 275 -43.65 -4.91 36.77
C LYS A 275 -44.77 -3.89 36.57
N THR A 276 -45.80 -4.26 35.82
CA THR A 276 -47.03 -3.47 35.67
C THR A 276 -47.97 -3.83 36.82
N GLY A 277 -48.20 -2.88 37.73
CA GLY A 277 -49.10 -3.05 38.88
C GLY A 277 -50.56 -2.84 38.48
N GLY A 278 -51.40 -3.85 38.70
CA GLY A 278 -52.86 -3.76 38.67
C GLY A 278 -53.44 -3.82 40.09
N PHE A 279 -54.43 -2.97 40.36
CA PHE A 279 -54.94 -2.56 41.68
C PHE A 279 -55.70 -3.65 42.50
N LEU A 280 -55.57 -4.94 42.20
CA LEU A 280 -56.25 -6.02 42.94
C LEU A 280 -55.37 -7.27 43.05
N GLY A 281 -54.39 -7.19 43.95
CA GLY A 281 -54.06 -8.22 44.93
C GLY A 281 -53.44 -9.57 44.53
N PHE A 282 -53.75 -10.21 43.39
CA PHE A 282 -53.46 -11.66 43.29
C PHE A 282 -52.91 -12.23 41.98
N PHE A 283 -52.58 -11.44 40.97
CA PHE A 283 -51.81 -11.94 39.82
C PHE A 283 -50.78 -10.91 39.35
N GLN A 284 -49.52 -11.05 39.77
CA GLN A 284 -48.39 -10.37 39.12
C GLN A 284 -47.97 -11.20 37.91
N LYS A 285 -48.32 -10.74 36.70
CA LYS A 285 -47.80 -11.30 35.45
C LYS A 285 -46.51 -10.58 35.11
N GLU A 286 -45.38 -11.27 35.18
CA GLU A 286 -44.10 -10.74 34.72
C GLU A 286 -44.08 -10.77 33.18
N GLU A 287 -44.22 -9.60 32.56
CA GLU A 287 -44.08 -9.47 31.12
C GLU A 287 -42.62 -9.14 30.78
N LYS A 288 -41.93 -10.08 30.14
CA LYS A 288 -40.58 -9.86 29.59
C LYS A 288 -40.73 -8.98 28.34
N VAL A 289 -40.49 -7.69 28.49
CA VAL A 289 -40.36 -6.79 27.34
C VAL A 289 -38.93 -6.95 26.80
N VAL A 290 -38.83 -7.50 25.59
CA VAL A 290 -37.58 -7.56 24.83
C VAL A 290 -37.51 -6.31 23.96
N GLU A 291 -36.84 -5.27 24.43
CA GLU A 291 -36.45 -4.15 23.57
C GLU A 291 -35.20 -4.56 22.78
N ARG A 292 -35.33 -4.57 21.45
CA ARG A 292 -34.20 -4.73 20.52
C ARG A 292 -33.81 -3.36 20.01
N GLU A 293 -32.86 -2.70 20.68
CA GLU A 293 -32.16 -1.58 20.07
C GLU A 293 -31.09 -2.15 19.11
N ALA A 294 -31.27 -1.90 17.82
CA ALA A 294 -30.22 -2.14 16.83
C ALA A 294 -29.13 -1.10 17.05
N VAL A 295 -27.99 -1.54 17.62
CA VAL A 295 -26.79 -0.70 17.71
C VAL A 295 -26.03 -0.86 16.40
N ALA A 296 -25.85 0.24 15.67
CA ALA A 296 -25.01 0.25 14.47
C ALA A 296 -23.56 -0.12 14.84
N ASP A 297 -22.93 -0.99 14.05
CA ASP A 297 -21.52 -1.29 14.23
C ASP A 297 -20.68 -0.21 13.54
N THR A 298 -20.29 0.82 14.28
CA THR A 298 -19.52 1.94 13.75
C THR A 298 -18.01 1.72 13.82
N THR A 299 -17.55 0.60 14.39
CA THR A 299 -16.13 0.37 14.71
C THR A 299 -15.18 0.67 13.54
N GLU A 300 -15.47 0.14 12.35
CA GLU A 300 -14.65 0.35 11.14
C GLU A 300 -14.73 1.79 10.61
N LEU A 301 -15.90 2.42 10.71
CA LEU A 301 -16.10 3.82 10.34
C LEU A 301 -15.36 4.76 11.30
N ASP A 302 -15.32 4.43 12.60
CA ASP A 302 -14.61 5.19 13.62
C ASP A 302 -13.09 5.06 13.43
N HIS A 303 -12.60 3.87 13.04
CA HIS A 303 -11.21 3.70 12.61
C HIS A 303 -10.90 4.50 11.34
N ALA A 304 -11.78 4.47 10.33
CA ALA A 304 -11.59 5.24 9.10
C ALA A 304 -11.53 6.75 9.35
N LYS A 305 -12.47 7.28 10.15
CA LYS A 305 -12.49 8.69 10.56
C LYS A 305 -11.27 9.06 11.40
N GLY A 306 -10.88 8.20 12.34
CA GLY A 306 -9.70 8.41 13.18
C GLY A 306 -8.41 8.46 12.35
N PHE A 307 -8.23 7.50 11.43
CA PHE A 307 -7.12 7.49 10.49
C PHE A 307 -7.05 8.79 9.69
N TRP A 308 -8.17 9.20 9.08
CA TRP A 308 -8.23 10.40 8.25
C TRP A 308 -8.01 11.69 9.05
N ASN A 309 -8.64 11.82 10.22
CA ASN A 309 -8.51 13.00 11.06
C ASN A 309 -7.06 13.24 11.52
N ILE A 310 -6.27 12.19 11.74
CA ILE A 310 -4.85 12.36 12.11
C ILE A 310 -4.04 12.91 10.93
N ILE A 311 -4.28 12.43 9.70
CA ILE A 311 -3.49 12.85 8.53
C ILE A 311 -4.00 14.12 7.84
N ALA A 312 -5.29 14.47 8.01
CA ALA A 312 -5.94 15.59 7.31
C ALA A 312 -6.58 16.64 8.25
N GLY A 313 -6.58 16.42 9.57
CA GLY A 313 -7.34 17.22 10.53
C GLY A 313 -6.94 18.69 10.67
N PRO A 314 -7.74 19.51 11.36
CA PRO A 314 -7.61 20.98 11.39
C PRO A 314 -6.38 21.52 12.11
N GLU A 315 -5.65 20.68 12.86
CA GLU A 315 -4.47 21.07 13.65
C GLU A 315 -3.13 20.80 12.93
N VAL A 316 -3.16 20.43 11.64
CA VAL A 316 -1.95 20.07 10.90
C VAL A 316 -1.22 21.28 10.31
N THR A 317 0.11 21.30 10.42
CA THR A 317 0.96 22.42 9.99
C THR A 317 1.29 22.40 8.49
N TYR A 318 0.54 21.65 7.69
CA TYR A 318 0.76 21.41 6.27
C TYR A 318 -0.56 21.49 5.51
N SER A 319 -0.51 21.66 4.18
CA SER A 319 -1.68 21.56 3.30
C SER A 319 -2.16 20.11 3.32
N PRO A 320 -3.30 19.79 3.96
CA PRO A 320 -3.69 18.40 4.22
C PRO A 320 -4.03 17.65 2.92
N PRO A 321 -3.90 16.32 2.92
CA PRO A 321 -4.44 15.51 1.83
C PRO A 321 -5.97 15.64 1.76
N LYS A 322 -6.52 15.46 0.55
CA LYS A 322 -7.95 15.34 0.23
C LYS A 322 -8.28 13.89 -0.10
N TYR A 323 -9.56 13.55 -0.20
CA TYR A 323 -9.96 12.18 -0.53
C TYR A 323 -9.42 11.71 -1.88
N GLU A 324 -9.24 12.60 -2.86
CA GLU A 324 -8.62 12.26 -4.15
C GLU A 324 -7.15 11.82 -4.01
N ASP A 325 -6.50 12.16 -2.89
CA ASP A 325 -5.10 11.81 -2.60
C ASP A 325 -4.95 10.40 -2.01
N PHE A 326 -6.02 9.59 -1.89
CA PHE A 326 -5.90 8.17 -1.52
C PHE A 326 -5.01 7.39 -2.48
N ILE A 327 -4.93 7.82 -3.75
CA ILE A 327 -4.01 7.23 -4.73
C ILE A 327 -2.55 7.36 -4.30
N PHE A 328 -2.15 8.49 -3.70
CA PHE A 328 -0.79 8.67 -3.18
C PHE A 328 -0.51 7.69 -2.04
N LEU A 329 -1.45 7.55 -1.09
CA LEU A 329 -1.30 6.65 0.05
C LEU A 329 -1.20 5.18 -0.38
N LYS A 330 -2.04 4.76 -1.34
CA LYS A 330 -2.02 3.39 -1.88
C LYS A 330 -0.71 3.10 -2.62
N SER A 331 -0.15 4.09 -3.30
CA SER A 331 1.05 3.95 -4.13
C SER A 331 2.36 3.98 -3.33
N LEU A 332 2.34 4.17 -2.01
CA LEU A 332 3.57 4.22 -1.20
C LEU A 332 4.48 3.00 -1.41
N PHE A 333 3.92 1.80 -1.57
CA PHE A 333 4.70 0.59 -1.83
C PHE A 333 5.37 0.54 -3.21
N GLU A 334 4.94 1.38 -4.14
CA GLU A 334 5.50 1.48 -5.49
C GLU A 334 6.65 2.48 -5.58
N TYR A 335 6.81 3.33 -4.56
CA TYR A 335 7.91 4.28 -4.52
C TYR A 335 9.18 3.59 -4.00
N TYR A 336 10.15 3.42 -4.90
CA TYR A 336 11.47 2.91 -4.55
C TYR A 336 12.42 4.10 -4.34
N PRO A 337 13.02 4.26 -3.15
CA PRO A 337 13.85 5.42 -2.84
C PRO A 337 15.00 5.63 -3.84
N GLU A 338 15.68 4.55 -4.22
CA GLU A 338 16.82 4.59 -5.15
C GLU A 338 16.40 5.09 -6.53
N GLN A 339 15.26 4.60 -7.04
CA GLN A 339 14.70 5.06 -8.31
C GLN A 339 14.28 6.54 -8.25
N VAL A 340 13.56 6.95 -7.20
CA VAL A 340 13.13 8.35 -7.06
C VAL A 340 14.33 9.29 -6.92
N ASP A 341 15.37 8.89 -6.19
CA ASP A 341 16.61 9.65 -6.07
C ASP A 341 17.31 9.78 -7.44
N GLU A 342 17.41 8.69 -8.21
CA GLU A 342 17.97 8.69 -9.57
C GLU A 342 17.20 9.64 -10.50
N GLU A 343 15.86 9.56 -10.51
CA GLU A 343 14.99 10.43 -11.32
C GLU A 343 15.17 11.91 -10.92
N GLN A 344 15.19 12.20 -9.62
CA GLN A 344 15.41 13.55 -9.10
C GLN A 344 16.77 14.13 -9.52
N GLN A 345 17.84 13.32 -9.48
CA GLN A 345 19.16 13.75 -9.93
C GLN A 345 19.23 13.90 -11.46
N ALA A 346 18.61 12.99 -12.21
CA ALA A 346 18.57 13.03 -13.67
C ALA A 346 17.92 14.34 -14.17
N VAL A 347 16.74 14.69 -13.65
CA VAL A 347 16.06 15.94 -14.03
C VAL A 347 16.92 17.17 -13.64
N LYS A 348 17.52 17.18 -12.44
CA LYS A 348 18.42 18.27 -12.03
C LYS A 348 19.59 18.44 -12.98
N GLN A 349 20.23 17.35 -13.36
CA GLN A 349 21.36 17.38 -14.29
C GLN A 349 20.93 17.88 -15.67
N MET A 350 19.79 17.41 -16.19
CA MET A 350 19.25 17.89 -17.48
C MET A 350 18.98 19.39 -17.45
N LEU A 351 18.36 19.92 -16.38
CA LEU A 351 18.11 21.35 -16.24
C LEU A 351 19.41 22.16 -16.19
N GLN A 352 20.43 21.68 -15.48
CA GLN A 352 21.74 22.33 -15.43
C GLN A 352 22.46 22.29 -16.78
N GLN A 353 22.33 21.20 -17.54
CA GLN A 353 22.90 21.10 -18.88
C GLN A 353 22.20 22.01 -19.87
N GLU A 354 20.87 22.10 -19.81
CA GLU A 354 20.07 22.91 -20.72
C GLU A 354 20.22 24.41 -20.43
N TYR A 355 20.08 24.83 -19.17
CA TYR A 355 20.00 26.26 -18.80
C TYR A 355 21.23 26.79 -18.07
N GLY A 356 22.08 25.92 -17.51
CA GLY A 356 23.31 26.32 -16.83
C GLY A 356 24.54 26.35 -17.75
N SER A 357 24.65 25.38 -18.66
CA SER A 357 25.84 25.22 -19.52
C SER A 357 25.56 25.21 -21.02
N ASN A 358 24.28 25.23 -21.44
CA ASN A 358 23.84 25.16 -22.83
C ASN A 358 24.44 23.96 -23.60
N GLN A 359 24.59 22.83 -22.91
CA GLN A 359 25.18 21.58 -23.40
C GLN A 359 24.14 20.51 -23.77
N ALA A 360 22.86 20.78 -23.52
CA ALA A 360 21.76 19.88 -23.87
C ALA A 360 20.79 20.53 -24.88
N ARG A 361 20.02 19.67 -25.56
CA ARG A 361 18.95 20.10 -26.47
C ARG A 361 17.87 20.84 -25.68
N GLU A 362 17.43 21.99 -26.19
CA GLU A 362 16.26 22.70 -25.65
C GLU A 362 15.03 21.78 -25.58
N GLY A 363 14.34 21.79 -24.45
CA GLY A 363 13.18 20.95 -24.14
C GLY A 363 13.52 19.54 -23.63
N ALA A 364 14.79 19.16 -23.46
CA ALA A 364 15.16 17.84 -22.96
C ALA A 364 14.64 17.58 -21.54
N ALA A 365 14.79 18.54 -20.63
CA ALA A 365 14.29 18.40 -19.26
C ALA A 365 12.76 18.28 -19.22
N ARG A 366 12.06 19.02 -20.08
CA ARG A 366 10.60 18.93 -20.23
C ARG A 366 10.16 17.55 -20.70
N ASP A 367 10.78 17.04 -21.77
CA ASP A 367 10.41 15.74 -22.33
C ASP A 367 10.60 14.64 -21.29
N HIS A 368 11.71 14.67 -20.56
CA HIS A 368 11.96 13.72 -19.49
C HIS A 368 10.92 13.83 -18.36
N LEU A 369 10.55 15.04 -17.92
CA LEU A 369 9.48 15.23 -16.92
C LEU A 369 8.13 14.68 -17.40
N ASN A 370 7.80 14.85 -18.69
CA ASN A 370 6.59 14.31 -19.28
C ASN A 370 6.58 12.78 -19.32
N ASP A 371 7.74 12.18 -19.57
CA ASP A 371 7.91 10.72 -19.55
C ASP A 371 7.79 10.19 -18.12
N LEU A 372 8.40 10.85 -17.14
CA LEU A 372 8.25 10.49 -15.73
C LEU A 372 6.78 10.44 -15.29
N ILE A 373 5.95 11.40 -15.71
CA ILE A 373 4.52 11.41 -15.36
C ILE A 373 3.78 10.19 -15.93
N LYS A 374 4.21 9.66 -17.08
CA LYS A 374 3.57 8.52 -17.75
C LYS A 374 4.11 7.17 -17.26
N ASP A 375 5.40 7.10 -17.01
CA ASP A 375 6.14 5.84 -16.92
C ASP A 375 6.48 5.44 -15.48
N THR A 376 6.26 6.33 -14.51
CA THR A 376 6.52 6.06 -13.09
C THR A 376 5.25 5.71 -12.30
N ALA A 377 5.44 5.27 -11.05
CA ALA A 377 4.33 5.02 -10.14
C ALA A 377 3.40 6.24 -10.02
N PRO A 378 2.10 6.04 -9.73
CA PRO A 378 1.14 7.14 -9.66
C PRO A 378 1.65 8.28 -8.79
N CYS A 379 1.43 9.53 -9.24
CA CYS A 379 1.89 10.76 -8.58
C CYS A 379 3.42 10.99 -8.58
N SER A 380 4.26 9.96 -8.76
CA SER A 380 5.72 10.06 -8.60
C SER A 380 6.34 11.09 -9.52
N GLY A 381 6.13 10.98 -10.84
CA GLY A 381 6.69 11.92 -11.81
C GLY A 381 6.25 13.37 -11.58
N GLU A 382 5.00 13.59 -11.20
CA GLU A 382 4.48 14.93 -10.90
C GLU A 382 5.07 15.50 -9.60
N LEU A 383 5.20 14.68 -8.55
CA LEU A 383 5.85 15.07 -7.30
C LEU A 383 7.34 15.34 -7.51
N THR A 384 8.00 14.62 -8.41
CA THR A 384 9.37 14.90 -8.85
C THR A 384 9.44 16.25 -9.56
N ALA A 385 8.50 16.57 -10.46
CA ALA A 385 8.41 17.89 -11.07
C ALA A 385 8.26 19.01 -10.02
N LEU A 386 7.38 18.83 -9.03
CA LEU A 386 7.18 19.78 -7.92
C LEU A 386 8.47 19.94 -7.09
N TRP A 387 9.13 18.82 -6.77
CA TRP A 387 10.37 18.82 -5.99
C TRP A 387 11.50 19.55 -6.73
N VAL A 388 11.65 19.32 -8.03
CA VAL A 388 12.69 19.99 -8.83
C VAL A 388 12.38 21.48 -8.96
N TYR A 389 11.13 21.85 -9.23
CA TYR A 389 10.71 23.26 -9.26
C TYR A 389 11.10 24.00 -7.96
N LEU A 390 10.95 23.36 -6.81
CA LEU A 390 11.27 23.97 -5.51
C LEU A 390 12.76 23.92 -5.14
N SER A 391 13.49 22.89 -5.57
CA SER A 391 14.88 22.64 -5.14
C SER A 391 15.94 23.11 -6.15
N ALA A 392 15.55 23.42 -7.38
CA ALA A 392 16.43 23.87 -8.47
C ALA A 392 15.87 25.12 -9.17
N LYS A 393 15.35 26.08 -8.40
CA LYS A 393 14.68 27.30 -8.92
C LYS A 393 15.48 28.06 -9.97
N ASP A 394 16.80 28.14 -9.80
CA ASP A 394 17.68 28.86 -10.73
C ASP A 394 17.70 28.22 -12.13
N ALA A 395 17.50 26.90 -12.21
CA ALA A 395 17.49 26.15 -13.46
C ALA A 395 16.06 25.85 -13.96
N PHE A 396 15.10 25.67 -13.06
CA PHE A 396 13.68 25.51 -13.38
C PHE A 396 13.02 26.89 -13.55
N GLY A 397 13.43 27.61 -14.58
CA GLY A 397 12.93 28.96 -14.89
C GLY A 397 11.54 28.96 -15.53
N TYR A 398 11.08 30.17 -15.86
CA TYR A 398 9.74 30.40 -16.44
C TYR A 398 9.51 29.62 -17.74
N ASN A 399 10.53 29.53 -18.60
CA ASN A 399 10.41 28.82 -19.88
C ASN A 399 10.19 27.32 -19.68
N VAL A 400 10.91 26.70 -18.75
CA VAL A 400 10.72 25.29 -18.37
C VAL A 400 9.31 25.10 -17.82
N PHE A 401 8.92 25.93 -16.85
CA PHE A 401 7.58 25.89 -16.25
C PHE A 401 6.49 25.98 -17.32
N LYS A 402 6.55 26.99 -18.18
CA LYS A 402 5.54 27.24 -19.20
C LYS A 402 5.47 26.09 -20.19
N SER A 403 6.62 25.62 -20.67
CA SER A 403 6.70 24.53 -21.65
C SER A 403 6.20 23.21 -21.05
N PHE A 404 6.59 22.88 -19.82
CA PHE A 404 6.11 21.73 -19.08
C PHE A 404 4.59 21.78 -18.89
N THR A 405 4.07 22.81 -18.21
CA THR A 405 2.63 22.94 -17.94
C THR A 405 1.78 22.99 -19.22
N SER A 406 2.23 23.65 -20.28
CA SER A 406 1.51 23.68 -21.57
C SER A 406 1.47 22.32 -22.27
N SER A 407 2.35 21.39 -21.92
CA SER A 407 2.34 20.02 -22.47
C SER A 407 1.14 19.20 -22.00
N HIS A 408 0.46 19.65 -20.95
CA HIS A 408 -0.57 18.88 -20.24
C HIS A 408 -1.99 19.40 -20.46
N GLY A 409 -2.20 20.39 -21.33
CA GLY A 409 -3.53 20.87 -21.67
C GLY A 409 -3.55 22.22 -22.38
N THR A 410 -4.59 22.46 -23.17
CA THR A 410 -4.76 23.72 -23.92
C THR A 410 -5.41 24.82 -23.09
N ASN A 411 -6.00 24.48 -21.93
CA ASN A 411 -6.59 25.42 -20.99
C ASN A 411 -6.28 25.05 -19.53
N ALA A 412 -6.51 25.99 -18.62
CA ALA A 412 -6.17 25.83 -17.20
C ALA A 412 -6.87 24.64 -16.52
N GLU A 413 -8.10 24.32 -16.92
CA GLU A 413 -8.85 23.20 -16.36
C GLU A 413 -8.23 21.86 -16.76
N GLN A 414 -7.89 21.68 -18.04
CA GLN A 414 -7.20 20.50 -18.54
C GLN A 414 -5.85 20.31 -17.86
N ARG A 415 -5.05 21.40 -17.75
CA ARG A 415 -3.75 21.36 -17.08
C ARG A 415 -3.88 20.95 -15.62
N ARG A 416 -4.83 21.52 -14.87
CA ARG A 416 -5.08 21.15 -13.45
C ARG A 416 -5.53 19.71 -13.29
N ARG A 417 -6.28 19.16 -14.26
CA ARG A 417 -6.69 17.75 -14.23
C ARG A 417 -5.52 16.80 -14.50
N ALA A 418 -4.61 17.20 -15.39
CA ALA A 418 -3.43 16.41 -15.73
C ALA A 418 -2.29 16.57 -14.70
N LEU A 419 -2.24 17.71 -14.00
CA LEU A 419 -1.26 18.04 -12.97
C LEU A 419 -1.96 18.42 -11.64
N PRO A 420 -2.68 17.47 -11.00
CA PRO A 420 -3.46 17.72 -9.79
C PRO A 420 -2.65 18.04 -8.53
N TYR A 421 -1.37 17.66 -8.45
CA TYR A 421 -0.48 17.98 -7.33
C TYR A 421 0.33 19.25 -7.60
N PHE A 422 0.97 19.36 -8.75
CA PHE A 422 1.83 20.48 -9.12
C PHE A 422 1.04 21.79 -9.15
N LEU A 423 -0.08 21.82 -9.87
CA LEU A 423 -0.91 23.03 -10.00
C LEU A 423 -1.86 23.27 -8.82
N ARG A 424 -1.84 22.40 -7.81
CA ARG A 424 -2.54 22.65 -6.54
C ARG A 424 -1.82 23.67 -5.67
N TRP A 425 -0.49 23.72 -5.75
CA TRP A 425 0.32 24.62 -4.92
C TRP A 425 1.13 25.64 -5.74
N ILE A 426 1.39 25.36 -7.01
CA ILE A 426 2.08 26.30 -7.90
C ILE A 426 1.03 27.02 -8.76
N PRO A 427 1.01 28.36 -8.81
CA PRO A 427 0.12 29.10 -9.69
C PRO A 427 0.38 28.76 -11.16
N ASP A 428 -0.69 28.68 -11.94
CA ASP A 428 -0.60 28.46 -13.38
C ASP A 428 -0.23 29.76 -14.11
N PHE A 429 1.02 29.87 -14.56
CA PHE A 429 1.55 31.06 -15.24
C PHE A 429 1.54 30.95 -16.78
N THR A 430 0.90 29.94 -17.38
CA THR A 430 0.96 29.75 -18.85
C THR A 430 0.34 30.90 -19.65
N GLU A 431 -0.65 31.58 -19.08
CA GLU A 431 -1.42 32.67 -19.71
C GLU A 431 -0.90 34.07 -19.33
N GLN A 432 0.08 34.16 -18.43
CA GLN A 432 0.66 35.43 -17.98
C GLN A 432 1.96 35.72 -18.73
N GLU A 433 2.31 36.99 -18.92
CA GLU A 433 3.68 37.38 -19.26
C GLU A 433 4.64 36.94 -18.14
N ALA A 434 5.91 36.68 -18.46
CA ALA A 434 6.88 36.14 -17.52
C ALA A 434 6.85 36.94 -16.19
N PRO A 435 6.48 36.31 -15.05
CA PRO A 435 6.43 37.01 -13.78
C PRO A 435 7.85 37.47 -13.43
N SER A 436 7.94 38.66 -12.84
CA SER A 436 9.21 39.35 -12.58
C SER A 436 10.15 38.56 -11.65
N ARG A 437 9.62 37.56 -10.92
CA ARG A 437 10.34 36.58 -10.10
C ARG A 437 9.53 35.27 -10.04
N LEU A 438 10.22 34.13 -10.17
CA LEU A 438 9.73 32.77 -9.85
C LEU A 438 10.38 32.25 -8.56
#